data_AF-A0A315Y1T9-F1
#
_entry.id   AF-A0A315Y1T9-F1
#
_cell.length_a   1.000
_cell.length_b   1.000
_cell.length_c   1.000
_cell.angle_alpha   90.00
_cell.angle_beta   90.00
_cell.angle_gamma   90.00
#
_symmetry.space_group_name_H-M   'P 1'
#
loop_
_entity.id
_entity.type
_entity.pdbx_description
1 polymer ?
#
loop_
_entity_poly.entity_id
_entity_poly.type
_entity_poly.pdbx_seq_one_letter_code
_entity_poly.pdbx_strand_id
1 'polypeptide(L)'
;MGKKIDFDTALKLGGITPNDTIYAKPNSYGYKLNVNHPQILPLYERYKKKLGEKILSDTQRLTFETMIFKALQKKKEKEVEQCD
;
A
#
# COMPACT_ATOMS: atom_id res chain seq x y z
N MET A 1 -4.28 31.19 -0.35
CA MET A 1 -5.16 30.15 0.22
C MET A 1 -5.05 28.90 -0.63
N GLY A 2 -4.42 27.83 -0.14
CA GLY A 2 -4.26 26.59 -0.90
C GLY A 2 -5.61 25.90 -1.10
N LYS A 3 -6.01 25.64 -2.34
CA LYS A 3 -7.22 24.86 -2.64
C LYS A 3 -7.04 23.45 -2.07
N LYS A 4 -7.86 23.07 -1.09
CA LYS A 4 -7.92 21.69 -0.59
C LYS A 4 -8.58 20.85 -1.67
N ILE A 5 -7.80 19.99 -2.31
CA ILE A 5 -8.30 18.98 -3.24
C ILE A 5 -9.05 17.91 -2.45
N ASP A 6 -10.19 17.48 -2.99
CA ASP A 6 -10.98 16.39 -2.43
C ASP A 6 -10.24 15.05 -2.56
N PHE A 7 -10.49 14.12 -1.64
CA PHE A 7 -9.75 12.85 -1.55
C PHE A 7 -9.89 12.02 -2.84
N ASP A 8 -11.08 12.01 -3.43
CA ASP A 8 -11.36 11.35 -4.71
C ASP A 8 -10.56 11.99 -5.85
N THR A 9 -10.49 13.33 -5.86
CA THR A 9 -9.69 14.07 -6.84
C THR A 9 -8.20 13.78 -6.68
N ALA A 10 -7.70 13.65 -5.44
CA ALA A 10 -6.32 13.27 -5.18
C ALA A 10 -6.00 11.83 -5.63
N LEU A 11 -6.93 10.89 -5.45
CA LEU A 11 -6.81 9.52 -5.95
C LEU A 11 -6.73 9.48 -7.48
N LYS A 12 -7.60 10.26 -8.13
CA LYS A 12 -7.71 10.34 -9.59
C LYS A 12 -6.49 11.01 -10.21
N LEU A 13 -5.96 12.06 -9.59
CA LEU A 13 -4.71 12.71 -9.98
C LEU A 13 -3.48 11.80 -9.78
N GLY A 14 -3.52 10.93 -8.77
CA GLY A 14 -2.52 9.88 -8.56
C GLY A 14 -2.61 8.73 -9.59
N GLY A 15 -3.65 8.71 -10.43
CA GLY A 15 -3.89 7.65 -11.40
C GLY A 15 -4.13 6.29 -10.74
N ILE A 16 -4.78 6.26 -9.57
CA ILE A 16 -5.03 5.04 -8.80
C ILE A 16 -6.53 4.74 -8.81
N THR A 17 -6.92 3.72 -9.55
CA THR A 17 -8.26 3.13 -9.54
C THR A 17 -8.28 1.90 -8.61
N PRO A 18 -9.46 1.47 -8.11
CA PRO A 18 -9.56 0.24 -7.29
C PRO A 18 -9.13 -1.03 -8.03
N ASN A 19 -9.12 -1.00 -9.36
CA ASN A 19 -8.67 -2.08 -10.24
C ASN A 19 -7.18 -2.00 -10.58
N ASP A 20 -6.47 -0.95 -10.16
CA ASP A 20 -5.04 -0.86 -10.38
C ASP A 20 -4.27 -1.84 -9.51
N THR A 21 -3.06 -2.17 -9.95
CA THR A 21 -2.19 -3.04 -9.20
C THR A 21 -1.77 -2.38 -7.89
N ILE A 22 -1.84 -3.13 -6.78
CA ILE A 22 -1.26 -2.73 -5.48
C ILE A 22 0.26 -2.50 -5.56
N TYR A 23 0.89 -2.91 -6.66
CA TYR A 23 2.30 -2.74 -6.93
C TYR A 23 2.63 -1.31 -7.37
N ALA A 24 3.74 -0.78 -6.88
CA ALA A 24 4.28 0.50 -7.30
C ALA A 24 4.90 0.40 -8.69
N LYS A 25 4.86 1.51 -9.44
CA LYS A 25 5.66 1.66 -10.67
C LYS A 25 7.15 1.55 -10.34
N PRO A 26 7.98 1.06 -11.29
CA PRO A 26 9.42 1.01 -11.11
C PRO A 26 9.92 2.40 -10.73
N ASN A 27 10.56 2.48 -9.56
CA ASN A 27 11.11 3.71 -9.01
C ASN A 27 12.56 3.46 -8.59
N SER A 28 13.36 4.53 -8.58
CA SER A 28 14.78 4.47 -8.23
C SER A 28 15.06 4.06 -6.78
N TYR A 29 14.03 4.05 -5.93
CA TYR A 29 14.11 3.69 -4.52
C TYR A 29 13.86 2.18 -4.28
N GLY A 30 13.48 1.42 -5.30
CA GLY A 30 13.28 -0.03 -5.22
C GLY A 30 11.99 -0.49 -4.52
N TYR A 31 11.10 0.42 -4.14
CA TYR A 31 9.81 0.06 -3.53
C TYR A 31 8.90 -0.62 -4.55
N LYS A 32 8.32 -1.76 -4.20
CA LYS A 32 7.42 -2.55 -5.07
C LYS A 32 5.97 -2.41 -4.66
N LEU A 33 5.67 -1.88 -3.47
CA LEU A 33 4.31 -1.70 -2.96
C LEU A 33 3.86 -0.23 -3.00
N ASN A 34 2.68 0.02 -3.58
CA ASN A 34 2.07 1.34 -3.57
C ASN A 34 1.28 1.56 -2.26
N VAL A 35 1.86 2.30 -1.32
CA VAL A 35 1.23 2.62 -0.03
C VAL A 35 0.02 3.55 -0.15
N ASN A 36 -0.13 4.25 -1.28
CA ASN A 36 -1.28 5.12 -1.55
C ASN A 36 -2.46 4.36 -2.16
N HIS A 37 -2.31 3.07 -2.45
CA HIS A 37 -3.39 2.26 -3.00
C HIS A 37 -4.54 2.15 -1.98
N PRO A 38 -5.82 2.30 -2.36
CA PRO A 38 -6.95 2.34 -1.42
C PRO A 38 -7.07 1.11 -0.51
N GLN A 39 -6.59 -0.06 -0.94
CA GLN A 39 -6.53 -1.26 -0.10
C GLN A 39 -5.34 -1.27 0.89
N ILE A 40 -4.25 -0.59 0.55
CA ILE A 40 -3.00 -0.59 1.33
C ILE A 40 -2.93 0.61 2.27
N LEU A 41 -3.42 1.78 1.85
CA LEU A 41 -3.45 3.02 2.62
C LEU A 41 -4.02 2.84 4.04
N PRO A 42 -5.20 2.23 4.26
CA PRO A 42 -5.72 2.03 5.61
C PRO A 42 -4.82 1.11 6.47
N LEU A 43 -4.15 0.13 5.86
CA LEU A 43 -3.19 -0.74 6.56
C LEU A 43 -1.91 0.02 6.91
N TYR A 44 -1.44 0.86 5.99
CA TYR A 44 -0.27 1.71 6.17
C TYR A 44 -0.48 2.74 7.27
N GLU A 45 -1.65 3.39 7.32
CA GLU A 45 -2.01 4.32 8.38
C GLU A 45 -2.12 3.65 9.75
N ARG A 46 -2.74 2.46 9.82
CA ARG A 46 -2.77 1.66 11.06
C ARG A 46 -1.37 1.28 11.52
N TYR A 47 -0.48 0.92 10.61
CA TYR A 47 0.91 0.57 10.93
C TYR A 47 1.68 1.78 11.47
N LYS A 48 1.58 2.94 10.83
CA LYS A 48 2.13 4.21 11.33
C LYS A 48 1.63 4.54 12.74
N LYS A 49 0.31 4.42 12.95
CA LYS A 49 -0.31 4.68 14.26
C LYS A 49 0.19 3.71 15.34
N LYS A 50 0.42 2.44 14.99
CA LYS A 50 0.96 1.43 15.92
C LYS A 50 2.41 1.75 16.33
N LEU A 51 3.23 2.25 15.41
CA LEU A 51 4.61 2.66 15.70
C LEU A 51 4.70 4.02 16.40
N GLY A 52 3.63 4.82 16.36
CA GLY A 52 3.64 6.19 16.89
C GLY A 52 4.41 7.17 16.00
N GLU A 53 4.79 6.76 14.79
CA GLU A 53 5.58 7.57 13.87
C GLU A 53 4.73 8.21 12.77
N LYS A 54 5.00 9.48 12.47
CA LYS A 54 4.30 10.22 11.42
C LYS A 54 4.78 9.83 10.02
N ILE A 55 6.07 9.54 9.88
CA ILE A 55 6.74 9.17 8.63
C ILE A 55 7.56 7.93 8.95
N LEU A 56 7.42 6.87 8.15
CA LEU A 56 8.23 5.66 8.33
C LEU A 56 9.63 5.86 7.73
N SER A 57 10.64 5.33 8.41
CA SER A 57 11.96 5.15 7.81
C SER A 57 11.92 4.12 6.68
N ASP A 58 12.93 4.12 5.80
CA ASP A 58 13.04 3.15 4.70
C ASP A 58 13.00 1.70 5.22
N THR A 59 13.64 1.42 6.36
CA THR A 59 13.63 0.10 7.00
C THR A 59 12.22 -0.30 7.50
N GLN A 60 11.50 0.64 8.13
CA GLN A 60 10.13 0.39 8.58
C GLN A 60 9.18 0.20 7.40
N ARG A 61 9.40 0.95 6.31
CA ARG A 61 8.65 0.82 5.07
C ARG A 61 8.89 -0.54 4.41
N LEU A 62 10.15 -0.99 4.35
CA LEU A 62 10.50 -2.33 3.86
C LEU A 62 9.87 -3.44 4.72
N THR A 63 9.84 -3.24 6.04
CA THR A 63 9.21 -4.18 6.98
C THR A 63 7.71 -4.29 6.70
N PHE A 64 7.03 -3.15 6.56
CA PHE A 64 5.61 -3.09 6.19
C PHE A 64 5.35 -3.80 4.86
N GLU A 65 6.15 -3.50 3.84
CA GLU A 65 6.05 -4.12 2.52
C GLU A 65 6.21 -5.64 2.58
N THR A 66 7.19 -6.13 3.34
CA THR A 66 7.41 -7.56 3.57
C THR A 66 6.22 -8.24 4.26
N MET A 67 5.60 -7.57 5.24
CA MET A 67 4.41 -8.09 5.92
C MET A 67 3.22 -8.22 4.96
N ILE A 68 2.99 -7.22 4.11
CA ILE A 68 1.95 -7.26 3.10
C ILE A 68 2.20 -8.37 2.08
N PHE A 69 3.43 -8.52 1.59
CA PHE A 69 3.76 -9.61 0.65
C PHE A 69 3.54 -10.99 1.25
N LYS A 70 3.92 -11.21 2.51
CA LYS A 70 3.63 -12.47 3.22
C LYS A 70 2.13 -12.72 3.34
N ALA A 71 1.33 -11.69 3.62
CA ALA A 71 -0.12 -11.83 3.70
C ALA A 71 -0.75 -12.16 2.34
N LEU A 72 -0.28 -11.54 1.26
CA LEU A 72 -0.72 -11.81 -0.10
C LEU A 72 -0.34 -13.23 -0.56
N GLN A 73 0.87 -13.68 -0.23
CA GLN A 73 1.31 -15.04 -0.53
C GLN A 73 0.41 -16.07 0.18
N LYS A 74 0.13 -15.87 1.46
CA LYS A 74 -0.79 -16.74 2.22
C LYS A 74 -2.21 -16.75 1.65
N LYS A 75 -2.68 -15.61 1.12
CA LYS A 75 -3.98 -15.52 0.47
C LYS A 75 -4.01 -16.36 -0.82
N LYS A 76 -2.95 -16.28 -1.63
CA LYS A 76 -2.80 -17.12 -2.82
C LYS A 76 -2.75 -18.60 -2.49
N GLU A 77 -1.96 -18.99 -1.48
CA GLU A 77 -1.87 -20.40 -1.05
C GLU A 77 -3.24 -20.95 -0.63
N LYS A 78 -4.03 -20.16 0.13
CA LYS A 78 -5.40 -20.54 0.51
C LYS A 78 -6.40 -20.57 -0.64
N GLU A 79 -6.24 -19.69 -1.63
CA GLU A 79 -7.09 -19.69 -2.84
C GLU A 79 -6.80 -20.90 -3.74
N VAL A 80 -5.55 -21.37 -3.76
CA VAL A 80 -5.16 -22.60 -4.48
C VAL A 80 -5.71 -23.84 -3.77
N GLU A 81 -5.66 -23.89 -2.44
CA GLU A 81 -6.14 -25.03 -1.64
C GLU A 81 -7.68 -25.19 -1.63
N GLN A 82 -8.44 -24.18 -2.06
CA GLN A 82 -9.91 -24.26 -2.21
C GLN A 82 -10.39 -24.73 -3.59
N CYS A 83 -9.48 -24.98 -4.54
CA CYS A 83 -9.83 -25.49 -5.88
C CYS A 83 -9.54 -26.99 -6.07
N ASP A 84 -9.10 -27.71 -5.03
CA ASP A 84 -8.85 -29.15 -5.04
C ASP A 84 -9.93 -29.93 -4.26
#